data_AF-A0A7C6WAX5-F1
#
_entry.id   AF-A0A7C6WAX5-F1
#
_cell.length_a   1.000
_cell.length_b   1.000
_cell.length_c   1.000
_cell.angle_alpha   90.00
_cell.angle_beta   90.00
_cell.angle_gamma   90.00
#
_symmetry.space_group_name_H-M   'P 1'
#
loop_
_entity.id
_entity.type
_entity.pdbx_description
1 polymer ?
#
loop_
_entity_poly.entity_id
_entity_poly.type
_entity_poly.pdbx_seq_one_letter_code
_entity_poly.pdbx_strand_id
1 'polypeptide(L)'
;MKNTNNAWVPVSERLPESGERVIAYYWEEYDENEGYPTCVICTYYKAGDILENEMPYEERLKVARSKSTDAERVMSMLFKTRNVPAERDGFYFCDVNSEGLMEWRRHNDIITHWRRMPTRKEVEGFNTGEKAQNGLKSGVVK
;
A
#
# COMPACT_ATOMS: atom_id res chain seq x y z
N MET A 1 -15.10 -6.68 -15.64
CA MET A 1 -15.72 -7.54 -14.60
C MET A 1 -15.50 -6.88 -13.24
N LYS A 2 -16.55 -6.72 -12.42
CA LYS A 2 -16.38 -6.20 -11.05
C LYS A 2 -15.78 -7.31 -10.20
N ASN A 3 -14.50 -7.20 -9.84
CA ASN A 3 -13.85 -8.16 -8.95
C ASN A 3 -14.31 -7.85 -7.51
N THR A 4 -15.47 -8.38 -7.14
CA THR A 4 -16.11 -8.23 -5.82
C THR A 4 -15.57 -9.21 -4.77
N ASN A 5 -14.56 -10.02 -5.12
CA ASN A 5 -14.09 -11.06 -4.22
C ASN A 5 -13.13 -10.46 -3.17
N ASN A 6 -13.66 -10.21 -1.98
CA ASN A 6 -12.93 -9.73 -0.80
C ASN A 6 -12.13 -10.85 -0.09
N ALA A 7 -11.83 -11.93 -0.80
CA ALA A 7 -11.11 -13.09 -0.29
C ALA A 7 -9.60 -12.86 -0.33
N TRP A 8 -8.88 -13.61 0.52
CA TRP A 8 -7.43 -13.73 0.42
C TRP A 8 -7.06 -14.59 -0.80
N VAL A 9 -6.14 -14.10 -1.61
CA VAL A 9 -5.66 -14.77 -2.82
C VAL A 9 -4.21 -15.20 -2.58
N PRO A 10 -3.88 -16.50 -2.67
CA PRO A 10 -2.50 -16.97 -2.60
C PRO A 10 -1.68 -16.41 -3.77
N VAL A 11 -0.44 -15.97 -3.51
CA VAL A 11 0.45 -15.45 -4.57
C VAL A 11 0.76 -16.51 -5.65
N SER A 12 0.68 -17.79 -5.29
CA SER A 12 0.86 -18.92 -6.21
C SER A 12 -0.28 -19.07 -7.21
N GLU A 13 -1.47 -18.57 -6.90
CA GLU A 13 -2.62 -18.61 -7.81
C GLU A 13 -2.59 -17.42 -8.78
N ARG A 14 -2.37 -16.22 -8.25
CA ARG A 14 -2.36 -14.99 -9.04
C ARG A 14 -1.66 -13.86 -8.30
N LEU A 15 -0.95 -13.02 -9.05
CA LEU A 15 -0.40 -11.75 -8.57
C LEU A 15 -1.37 -10.58 -8.85
N PRO A 16 -1.35 -9.51 -8.04
CA PRO A 16 -2.14 -8.31 -8.32
C PRO A 16 -1.76 -7.67 -9.66
N GLU A 17 -2.63 -6.80 -10.18
CA GLU A 17 -2.24 -5.95 -11.31
C GLU A 17 -1.26 -4.86 -10.86
N SER A 18 -0.47 -4.35 -11.79
CA SER A 18 0.43 -3.24 -11.45
C SER A 18 -0.37 -2.00 -11.04
N GLY A 19 0.09 -1.32 -9.99
CA GLY A 19 -0.59 -0.20 -9.37
C GLY A 19 -1.74 -0.62 -8.44
N GLU A 20 -2.03 -1.91 -8.30
CA GLU A 20 -3.10 -2.38 -7.40
C GLU A 20 -2.65 -2.29 -5.95
N ARG A 21 -3.39 -1.49 -5.17
CA ARG A 21 -3.21 -1.38 -3.72
C ARG A 21 -3.87 -2.56 -3.00
N VAL A 22 -3.09 -3.26 -2.20
CA VAL A 22 -3.49 -4.51 -1.55
C VAL A 22 -3.11 -4.50 -0.08
N ILE A 23 -3.80 -5.34 0.70
CA ILE A 23 -3.32 -5.81 1.99
C ILE A 23 -2.54 -7.09 1.70
N ALA A 24 -1.26 -7.12 2.05
CA ALA A 24 -0.42 -8.30 1.96
C ALA A 24 -0.22 -8.91 3.36
N TYR A 25 -0.17 -10.23 3.40
CA TYR A 25 0.06 -11.02 4.61
C TYR A 25 1.39 -11.74 4.52
N TYR A 26 2.19 -11.66 5.58
CA TYR A 26 3.47 -12.35 5.70
C TYR A 26 3.74 -12.77 7.15
N TRP A 27 4.68 -13.69 7.32
CA TRP A 27 5.20 -14.09 8.62
C TRP A 27 6.41 -13.23 8.94
N GLU A 28 6.38 -12.51 10.05
CA GLU A 28 7.51 -11.71 10.52
C GLU A 28 8.24 -12.51 11.60
N GLU A 29 9.48 -12.91 11.31
CA GLU A 29 10.36 -13.56 12.28
C GLU A 29 10.89 -12.49 13.25
N TYR A 30 10.68 -12.71 14.55
CA TYR A 30 11.17 -11.82 15.62
C TYR A 30 12.40 -12.40 16.31
N ASP A 31 12.50 -13.73 16.36
CA ASP A 31 13.64 -14.50 16.88
C ASP A 31 13.79 -15.81 16.07
N GLU A 32 14.93 -16.50 16.19
CA GLU A 32 15.29 -17.71 15.42
C GLU A 32 14.23 -18.82 15.46
N ASN A 33 13.32 -18.80 16.45
CA ASN A 33 12.28 -19.81 16.64
C ASN A 33 10.87 -19.22 16.79
N GLU A 34 10.71 -17.90 16.72
CA GLU A 34 9.43 -17.24 16.97
C GLU A 34 9.15 -16.14 15.95
N GLY A 35 7.88 -16.06 15.56
CA GLY A 35 7.39 -15.00 14.69
C GLY A 35 5.89 -14.82 14.88
N TYR A 36 5.35 -13.82 14.20
CA TYR A 36 3.94 -13.53 14.25
C TYR A 36 3.41 -13.15 12.86
N PRO A 37 2.10 -13.35 12.64
CA PRO A 37 1.46 -12.95 11.39
C PRO A 37 1.34 -11.42 11.31
N THR A 38 1.88 -10.83 10.25
CA THR A 38 1.84 -9.39 9.99
C THR A 38 1.10 -9.08 8.70
N CYS A 39 0.42 -7.93 8.67
CA CYS A 39 -0.24 -7.40 7.49
C CYS A 39 0.27 -5.99 7.16
N VAL A 40 0.49 -5.73 5.88
CA VAL A 40 0.91 -4.40 5.38
C VAL A 40 0.03 -3.96 4.23
N ILE A 41 -0.22 -2.66 4.11
CA ILE A 41 -0.82 -2.08 2.91
C ILE A 41 0.31 -1.70 1.96
N CYS A 42 0.32 -2.28 0.78
CA CYS A 42 1.33 -2.06 -0.24
C CYS A 42 0.69 -1.94 -1.62
N THR A 43 1.50 -1.61 -2.62
CA THR A 43 1.09 -1.58 -4.03
C THR A 43 1.97 -2.55 -4.80
N TYR A 44 1.37 -3.41 -5.62
CA TYR A 44 2.14 -4.28 -6.50
C TYR A 44 2.58 -3.52 -7.75
N TYR A 45 3.84 -3.66 -8.13
CA TYR A 45 4.40 -3.09 -9.36
C TYR A 45 5.17 -4.15 -10.12
N LYS A 46 5.12 -4.11 -11.45
CA LYS A 46 6.00 -4.87 -12.33
C LYS A 46 7.28 -4.09 -12.58
N ALA A 47 8.33 -4.79 -12.99
CA ALA A 47 9.59 -4.18 -13.37
C ALA A 47 9.37 -3.09 -14.43
N GLY A 48 9.97 -1.91 -14.20
CA GLY A 48 9.86 -0.75 -15.08
C GLY A 48 8.66 0.17 -14.82
N ASP A 49 7.69 -0.24 -14.00
CA ASP A 49 6.58 0.64 -13.63
C ASP A 49 7.07 1.81 -12.78
N ILE A 50 6.37 2.93 -12.86
CA ILE A 50 6.80 4.17 -12.21
C ILE A 50 6.29 4.24 -10.78
N LEU A 51 7.23 4.28 -9.83
CA LEU A 51 7.00 4.63 -8.45
C LEU A 51 7.04 6.16 -8.33
N GLU A 52 5.88 6.75 -8.10
CA GLU A 52 5.73 8.20 -8.02
C GLU A 52 6.14 8.73 -6.65
N ASN A 53 6.57 9.99 -6.62
CA ASN A 53 6.75 10.76 -5.39
C ASN A 53 7.87 10.29 -4.44
N GLU A 54 8.86 9.56 -4.96
CA GLU A 54 10.08 9.28 -4.20
C GLU A 54 11.01 10.50 -4.19
N MET A 55 11.81 10.71 -3.14
CA MET A 55 13.08 11.40 -3.34
C MET A 55 14.06 11.02 -2.22
N PRO A 56 15.09 10.21 -2.53
CA PRO A 56 16.13 9.83 -1.58
C PRO A 56 16.86 11.05 -1.02
N TYR A 57 17.36 10.92 0.20
CA TYR A 57 17.97 12.02 0.96
C TYR A 57 19.15 12.66 0.24
N GLU A 58 20.08 11.85 -0.25
CA GLU A 58 21.26 12.33 -0.96
C GLU A 58 20.93 13.18 -2.20
N GLU A 59 19.92 12.76 -2.96
CA GLU A 59 19.46 13.53 -4.12
C GLU A 59 18.73 14.81 -3.69
N ARG A 60 17.93 14.73 -2.62
CA ARG A 60 17.26 15.91 -2.03
C ARG A 60 18.28 16.95 -1.60
N LEU A 61 19.35 16.54 -0.92
CA LEU A 61 20.43 17.40 -0.49
C LEU A 61 21.17 18.03 -1.67
N LYS A 62 21.49 17.24 -2.72
CA LYS A 62 22.12 17.77 -3.94
C LYS A 62 21.26 18.84 -4.59
N VAL A 63 19.97 18.59 -4.73
CA VAL A 63 19.02 19.54 -5.33
C VAL A 63 18.87 20.80 -4.48
N ALA A 64 18.77 20.66 -3.15
CA ALA A 64 18.68 21.80 -2.25
C ALA A 64 19.96 22.66 -2.33
N ARG A 65 21.14 22.05 -2.24
CA ARG A 65 22.42 22.76 -2.34
C ARG A 65 22.61 23.50 -3.66
N SER A 66 21.95 23.06 -4.74
CA SER A 66 21.97 23.73 -6.03
C SER A 66 21.07 24.98 -6.12
N LYS A 67 20.36 25.35 -5.04
CA LYS A 67 19.48 26.53 -5.00
C LYS A 67 20.17 27.74 -4.38
N SER A 68 19.91 28.92 -4.95
CA SER A 68 20.55 30.18 -4.61
C SER A 68 19.96 30.82 -3.34
N THR A 69 18.68 30.59 -3.05
CA THR A 69 18.01 31.15 -1.87
C THR A 69 17.60 30.10 -0.85
N ASP A 70 17.55 30.48 0.43
CA ASP A 70 17.13 29.58 1.50
C ASP A 70 15.65 29.16 1.36
N ALA A 71 14.79 30.03 0.84
CA ALA A 71 13.41 29.69 0.54
C ALA A 71 13.32 28.57 -0.52
N GLU A 72 14.08 28.66 -1.61
CA GLU A 72 14.11 27.62 -2.64
C GLU A 72 14.73 26.31 -2.14
N ARG A 73 15.73 26.39 -1.26
CA ARG A 73 16.31 25.22 -0.58
C ARG A 73 15.24 24.48 0.20
N VAL A 74 14.54 25.18 1.10
CA VAL A 74 13.46 24.61 1.91
C VAL A 74 12.34 24.05 1.04
N MET A 75 11.87 24.80 0.03
CA MET A 75 10.82 24.33 -0.87
C MET A 75 11.23 23.08 -1.65
N SER A 76 12.49 23.00 -2.09
CA SER A 76 13.00 21.80 -2.75
C SER A 76 13.12 20.61 -1.80
N MET A 77 13.45 20.85 -0.52
CA MET A 77 13.46 19.79 0.48
C MET A 77 12.04 19.30 0.80
N LEU A 78 11.02 20.15 0.75
CA LEU A 78 9.65 19.77 1.12
C LEU A 78 8.83 19.19 -0.03
N PHE A 79 8.97 19.71 -1.25
CA PHE A 79 8.00 19.45 -2.32
C PHE A 79 8.58 18.81 -3.57
N LYS A 80 9.91 18.80 -3.75
CA LYS A 80 10.47 18.10 -4.90
C LYS A 80 10.43 16.60 -4.65
N THR A 81 9.98 15.91 -5.68
CA THR A 81 9.97 14.46 -5.79
C THR A 81 10.50 14.07 -7.17
N ARG A 82 10.76 12.78 -7.35
CA ARG A 82 11.11 12.15 -8.60
C ARG A 82 10.27 10.89 -8.77
N ASN A 83 10.25 10.44 -10.01
CA ASN A 83 9.72 9.15 -10.40
C ASN A 83 10.87 8.19 -10.55
N VAL A 84 10.77 7.00 -9.98
CA VAL A 84 11.76 5.95 -10.15
C VAL A 84 11.11 4.71 -10.75
N PRO A 85 11.78 3.98 -11.64
CA PRO A 85 11.28 2.70 -12.11
C PRO A 85 11.40 1.65 -11.00
N ALA A 86 10.38 0.81 -10.84
CA ALA A 86 10.48 -0.40 -10.04
C ALA A 86 11.54 -1.32 -10.65
N GLU A 87 12.54 -1.70 -9.87
CA GLU A 87 13.65 -2.53 -10.36
C GLU A 87 13.20 -3.92 -10.81
N ARG A 88 12.17 -4.45 -10.14
CA ARG A 88 11.66 -5.81 -10.34
C ARG A 88 10.20 -5.90 -9.93
N ASP A 89 9.55 -6.98 -10.34
CA ASP A 89 8.21 -7.34 -9.87
C ASP A 89 8.19 -7.48 -8.33
N GLY A 90 7.17 -6.91 -7.70
CA GLY A 90 6.99 -7.06 -6.26
C GLY A 90 5.97 -6.14 -5.62
N PHE A 91 5.83 -6.33 -4.32
CA PHE A 91 5.02 -5.49 -3.45
C PHE A 91 5.90 -4.37 -2.91
N TYR A 92 5.51 -3.13 -3.14
CA TYR A 92 6.23 -1.94 -2.71
C TYR A 92 5.39 -1.14 -1.73
N PHE A 93 6.05 -0.50 -0.78
CA PHE A 93 5.41 0.46 0.13
C PHE A 93 6.30 1.70 0.26
N CYS A 94 5.64 2.85 0.33
CA CYS A 94 6.30 4.14 0.52
C CYS A 94 6.34 4.41 2.02
N ASP A 95 7.53 4.48 2.59
CA ASP A 95 7.74 4.59 4.03
C ASP A 95 8.78 5.66 4.35
N VAL A 96 8.82 6.07 5.61
CA VAL A 96 9.80 7.00 6.12
C VAL A 96 11.07 6.23 6.46
N ASN A 97 12.17 6.54 5.76
CA ASN A 97 13.47 5.96 6.05
C ASN A 97 14.07 6.55 7.35
N SER A 98 15.25 6.07 7.77
CA SER A 98 15.91 6.50 9.00
C SER A 98 16.23 8.00 9.06
N GLU A 99 16.20 8.69 7.93
CA GLU A 99 16.48 10.12 7.80
C GLU A 99 15.19 10.97 7.77
N GLY A 100 14.02 10.34 7.97
CA GLY A 100 12.74 11.03 7.99
C GLY A 100 12.17 11.31 6.61
N LEU A 101 12.65 10.64 5.55
CA LEU A 101 12.20 10.86 4.18
C LEU A 101 11.38 9.73 3.61
N MET A 102 10.41 10.09 2.76
CA MET A 102 9.60 9.17 1.98
C MET A 102 10.44 8.45 0.90
N GLU A 103 10.50 7.14 1.00
CA GLU A 103 11.24 6.25 0.09
C GLU A 103 10.38 5.02 -0.24
N TRP A 104 10.40 4.59 -1.49
CA TRP A 104 9.79 3.31 -1.86
C TRP A 104 10.73 2.18 -1.52
N ARG A 105 10.22 1.19 -0.80
CA ARG A 105 10.93 -0.06 -0.52
C ARG A 105 10.12 -1.23 -1.04
N ARG A 106 10.81 -2.16 -1.68
CA ARG A 106 10.24 -3.47 -1.99
C ARG A 106 10.16 -4.27 -0.69
N HIS A 107 9.02 -4.90 -0.45
CA HIS A 107 8.87 -5.86 0.63
C HIS A 107 9.78 -7.06 0.35
N ASN A 108 10.65 -7.39 1.31
CA ASN A 108 11.63 -8.48 1.15
C ASN A 108 11.13 -9.82 1.69
N ASP A 109 10.12 -9.81 2.58
CA ASP A 109 9.58 -11.06 3.13
C ASP A 109 8.73 -11.85 2.13
N ILE A 110 8.54 -13.13 2.45
CA ILE A 110 7.70 -14.05 1.68
C ILE A 110 6.23 -13.70 1.92
N ILE A 111 5.70 -12.84 1.07
CA ILE A 111 4.25 -12.58 1.00
C ILE A 111 3.58 -13.84 0.45
N THR A 112 2.68 -14.43 1.23
CA THR A 112 1.99 -15.67 0.86
C THR A 112 0.61 -15.41 0.29
N HIS A 113 -0.05 -14.37 0.79
CA HIS A 113 -1.42 -14.02 0.43
C HIS A 113 -1.59 -12.52 0.31
N TRP A 114 -2.54 -12.11 -0.52
CA TRP A 114 -2.93 -10.72 -0.64
C TRP A 114 -4.44 -10.57 -0.81
N ARG A 115 -4.92 -9.36 -0.57
CA ARG A 115 -6.32 -9.00 -0.76
C ARG A 115 -6.40 -7.58 -1.32
N ARG A 116 -7.24 -7.37 -2.33
CA ARG A 116 -7.49 -6.04 -2.89
C ARG A 116 -8.07 -5.10 -1.83
N MET A 117 -7.59 -3.87 -1.79
CA MET A 117 -8.24 -2.82 -1.00
C MET A 117 -9.61 -2.47 -1.59
N PRO A 118 -10.68 -2.40 -0.77
CA PRO A 118 -11.97 -1.97 -1.27
C PRO A 118 -11.88 -0.52 -1.76
N THR A 119 -12.57 -0.23 -2.86
CA THR A 119 -12.71 1.15 -3.34
C THR A 119 -13.63 1.92 -2.42
N ARG A 120 -13.48 3.25 -2.40
CA ARG A 120 -14.36 4.14 -1.63
C ARG A 120 -15.86 3.89 -1.91
N LYS A 121 -16.24 3.68 -3.17
CA LYS A 121 -17.62 3.38 -3.57
C LYS A 121 -18.14 2.08 -2.96
N GLU A 122 -17.29 1.06 -2.84
CA GLU A 122 -17.66 -0.22 -2.23
C GLU A 122 -17.87 -0.06 -0.72
N VAL A 123 -17.06 0.75 -0.05
CA VAL A 123 -17.21 1.03 1.39
C VAL A 123 -18.45 1.89 1.68
N GLU A 124 -18.71 2.93 0.87
CA GLU A 124 -19.88 3.81 1.04
C GLU A 124 -21.21 3.10 0.70
N GLY A 125 -21.20 2.16 -0.25
CA GLY A 125 -22.35 1.30 -0.55
C GLY A 125 -22.70 0.33 0.59
N PHE A 126 -21.70 -0.09 1.38
CA PHE A 126 -21.92 -0.91 2.60
C PHE A 126 -22.64 -0.13 3.70
N ASN A 127 -22.40 1.18 3.83
CA ASN A 127 -23.01 2.01 4.87
C ASN A 127 -24.44 2.47 4.55
N THR A 128 -24.87 2.35 3.30
CA THR A 128 -26.18 2.87 2.84
C THR A 128 -27.21 1.78 2.55
N GLY A 129 -26.86 0.49 2.66
CA GLY A 129 -27.79 -0.59 2.29
C GLY A 129 -27.56 -1.92 2.98
N GLU A 130 -27.92 -2.03 4.28
CA GLU A 130 -28.35 -3.31 4.90
C GLU A 130 -28.97 -3.17 6.31
N LYS A 131 -29.56 -2.02 6.67
CA LYS A 131 -30.35 -1.85 7.92
C LYS A 131 -31.87 -1.74 7.72
N ALA A 132 -32.40 -2.11 6.56
CA ALA A 132 -33.82 -1.93 6.25
C ALA A 132 -34.65 -3.21 6.09
N GLN A 133 -34.07 -4.41 6.16
CA GLN A 133 -34.83 -5.66 5.96
C GLN A 133 -34.36 -6.79 6.87
N ASN A 134 -34.67 -6.68 8.16
CA ASN A 134 -35.04 -7.86 8.95
C ASN A 134 -36.16 -7.44 9.89
N GLY A 135 -37.38 -7.63 9.39
CA GLY A 135 -38.61 -7.25 10.06
C GLY A 135 -38.78 -7.94 11.41
N LEU A 136 -39.25 -7.16 12.38
CA LEU A 136 -40.10 -7.69 13.44
C LEU A 136 -41.29 -8.40 12.77
N LYS A 137 -41.23 -9.74 12.70
CA LYS A 137 -42.44 -10.56 12.78
C LYS A 137 -42.50 -11.13 14.18
N SER A 138 -43.06 -10.37 15.11
CA SER A 138 -43.58 -10.92 16.36
C SER A 138 -44.76 -11.82 16.03
N GLY A 139 -44.53 -13.12 15.99
CA GLY A 139 -45.59 -14.11 15.99
C GLY A 139 -46.23 -14.14 17.38
N VAL A 140 -47.44 -13.62 17.48
CA VAL A 140 -48.36 -13.93 18.57
C VAL A 140 -48.84 -15.36 18.35
N VAL A 141 -48.46 -16.28 19.24
CA VAL A 141 -49.14 -17.57 19.38
C VAL A 141 -50.20 -17.38 20.46
N LYS A 142 -51.43 -17.73 20.08
CA LYS A 142 -52.65 -17.70 20.90
C LYS A 142 -52.57 -18.63 22.09
#